data_AF-A0A952C1J2-F1
#
_entry.id   AF-A0A952C1J2-F1
#
_cell.length_a   1.000
_cell.length_b   1.000
_cell.length_c   1.000
_cell.angle_alpha   90.00
_cell.angle_beta   90.00
_cell.angle_gamma   90.00
#
_symmetry.space_group_name_H-M   'P 1'
#
loop_
_entity.id
_entity.type
_entity.pdbx_description
1 polymer ?
#
loop_
_entity_poly.entity_id
_entity_poly.type
_entity_poly.pdbx_seq_one_letter_code
_entity_poly.pdbx_strand_id
1 'polypeptide(L)'
;IEEQLYDAAKIDGAGELQQLWNITLPSLRSEMSVALVTTLIAALRVFDLVFVTTRGGPGNQTTVVAMVIYQNAFAINKVGYAAAIAVVLTLLILLISYAVLAVRMRFVAQEG
;
A
#
# COMPACT_ATOMS: atom_id res chain seq x y z
N ILE A 1 9.61 5.37 -20.74
CA ILE A 1 10.43 4.17 -21.05
C ILE A 1 11.07 4.43 -22.40
N GLU A 2 12.41 4.38 -22.51
CA GLU A 2 13.11 4.67 -23.77
C GLU A 2 13.09 3.46 -24.70
N GLU A 3 12.61 3.65 -25.92
CA GLU A 3 12.49 2.62 -26.96
C GLU A 3 13.86 2.04 -27.37
N GLN A 4 14.91 2.86 -27.26
CA GLN A 4 16.30 2.47 -27.52
C GLN A 4 16.79 1.31 -26.65
N LEU A 5 16.34 1.22 -25.40
CA LEU A 5 16.71 0.11 -24.50
C LEU A 5 16.08 -1.22 -24.94
N TYR A 6 14.88 -1.19 -25.53
CA TYR A 6 14.22 -2.39 -26.06
C TYR A 6 14.82 -2.79 -27.40
N ASP A 7 15.16 -1.84 -28.26
CA ASP A 7 15.80 -2.12 -29.55
C ASP A 7 17.18 -2.72 -29.37
N ALA A 8 17.98 -2.20 -28.42
CA ALA A 8 19.25 -2.80 -28.04
C ALA A 8 19.08 -4.22 -27.47
N ALA A 9 18.11 -4.44 -26.58
CA ALA A 9 17.84 -5.75 -26.01
C ALA A 9 17.37 -6.78 -27.05
N LYS A 10 16.64 -6.35 -28.08
CA LYS A 10 16.26 -7.21 -29.22
C LYS A 10 17.47 -7.57 -30.07
N ILE A 11 18.39 -6.63 -30.30
CA ILE A 11 19.66 -6.88 -31.02
C ILE A 11 20.52 -7.89 -30.23
N ASP A 12 20.53 -7.78 -28.90
CA ASP A 12 21.24 -8.71 -27.99
C ASP A 12 20.52 -10.05 -27.77
N GLY A 13 19.39 -10.30 -28.44
CA GLY A 13 18.65 -11.57 -28.39
C GLY A 13 17.86 -11.80 -27.10
N ALA A 14 17.60 -10.76 -26.30
CA ALA A 14 16.81 -10.86 -25.08
C ALA A 14 15.34 -11.16 -25.40
N GLY A 15 14.80 -12.26 -24.85
CA GLY A 15 13.39 -12.61 -25.00
C GLY A 15 12.44 -11.68 -24.23
N GLU A 16 11.14 -11.73 -24.52
CA GLU A 16 10.13 -10.83 -23.92
C GLU A 16 10.11 -10.86 -22.38
N LEU A 17 10.28 -12.05 -21.78
CA LEU A 17 10.40 -12.18 -20.32
C LEU A 17 11.66 -11.48 -19.79
N GLN A 18 12.79 -11.60 -20.48
CA GLN A 18 14.03 -10.94 -20.07
C GLN A 18 13.90 -9.41 -20.16
N GLN A 19 13.20 -8.90 -21.16
CA GLN A 19 12.90 -7.47 -21.28
C GLN A 19 11.96 -6.99 -20.17
N LEU A 20 10.94 -7.79 -19.81
CA LEU A 20 10.05 -7.49 -18.69
C LEU A 20 10.81 -7.34 -17.36
N TRP A 21 11.64 -8.32 -17.01
CA TRP A 21 12.32 -8.35 -15.72
C TRP A 21 13.50 -7.38 -15.63
N ASN A 22 14.23 -7.14 -16.72
CA ASN A 22 15.45 -6.32 -16.70
C ASN A 22 15.24 -4.88 -17.17
N ILE A 23 14.17 -4.58 -17.90
CA ILE A 23 13.92 -3.24 -18.46
C ILE A 23 12.61 -2.66 -17.93
N THR A 24 11.48 -3.37 -18.11
CA THR A 24 10.17 -2.85 -17.73
C THR A 24 10.02 -2.69 -16.22
N LEU A 25 10.24 -3.75 -15.44
CA LEU A 25 10.05 -3.72 -13.99
C LEU A 25 11.02 -2.74 -13.28
N PRO A 26 12.33 -2.70 -13.63
CA PRO A 26 13.25 -1.76 -13.00
C PRO A 26 12.97 -0.31 -13.40
N SER A 27 12.56 -0.04 -14.64
CA SER A 27 12.24 1.33 -15.08
C SER A 27 10.98 1.89 -14.39
N LEU A 28 10.04 1.03 -14.01
CA LEU A 28 8.84 1.41 -13.26
C LEU A 28 9.01 1.41 -11.74
N ARG A 29 10.19 1.05 -11.20
CA ARG A 29 10.42 0.88 -9.75
C ARG A 29 9.98 2.09 -8.91
N SER A 30 10.18 3.30 -9.44
CA SER A 30 9.84 4.56 -8.76
C SER A 30 8.33 4.71 -8.65
N GLU A 31 7.60 4.46 -9.74
CA GLU A 31 6.13 4.53 -9.76
C GLU A 31 5.50 3.37 -8.97
N MET A 32 6.03 2.16 -9.12
CA MET A 32 5.58 0.98 -8.37
C MET A 32 5.67 1.20 -6.86
N SER A 33 6.71 1.88 -6.39
CA SER A 33 6.84 2.20 -4.96
C SER A 33 5.69 3.08 -4.47
N VAL A 34 5.32 4.12 -5.21
CA VAL A 34 4.22 5.02 -4.84
C VAL A 34 2.87 4.30 -4.90
N ALA A 35 2.64 3.50 -5.95
CA ALA A 35 1.42 2.73 -6.12
C ALA A 35 1.24 1.69 -5.00
N LEU A 36 2.30 0.94 -4.66
CA LEU A 36 2.29 -0.05 -3.58
C LEU A 36 1.86 0.58 -2.25
N VAL A 37 2.35 1.78 -1.99
CA VAL A 37 2.18 2.45 -0.69
C VAL A 37 0.78 3.00 -0.56
N THR A 38 0.33 3.67 -1.62
CA THR A 38 -1.04 4.17 -1.69
C THR A 38 -2.02 3.02 -1.54
N THR A 39 -1.73 1.88 -2.17
CA THR A 39 -2.53 0.65 -2.06
C THR A 39 -2.49 0.06 -0.65
N LEU A 40 -1.32 0.00 0.00
CA LEU A 40 -1.20 -0.47 1.38
C LEU A 40 -1.96 0.42 2.36
N ILE A 41 -1.86 1.75 2.22
CA ILE A 41 -2.61 2.70 3.04
C ILE A 41 -4.12 2.53 2.81
N ALA A 42 -4.56 2.36 1.57
CA ALA A 42 -5.96 2.11 1.24
C ALA A 42 -6.46 0.79 1.86
N ALA A 43 -5.65 -0.27 1.78
CA ALA A 43 -5.98 -1.57 2.38
C ALA A 43 -6.11 -1.49 3.91
N LEU A 44 -5.22 -0.76 4.59
CA LEU A 44 -5.28 -0.56 6.05
C LEU A 44 -6.51 0.26 6.49
N ARG A 45 -7.03 1.11 5.60
CA ARG A 45 -8.23 1.94 5.85
C ARG A 45 -9.52 1.28 5.38
N VAL A 46 -9.48 0.04 4.89
CA VAL A 46 -10.65 -0.61 4.30
C VAL A 46 -11.68 -0.92 5.38
N PHE A 47 -12.69 -0.06 5.51
CA PHE A 47 -13.82 -0.25 6.41
C PHE A 47 -15.05 -0.63 5.60
N ASP A 48 -15.37 0.20 4.62
CA ASP A 48 -16.62 0.21 3.87
C ASP A 48 -16.84 -1.14 3.17
N LEU A 49 -15.80 -1.64 2.51
CA LEU A 49 -15.84 -2.92 1.80
C LEU A 49 -16.16 -4.07 2.75
N VAL A 50 -15.45 -4.17 3.87
CA VAL A 50 -15.61 -5.24 4.86
C VAL A 50 -16.98 -5.12 5.54
N PHE A 51 -17.42 -3.91 5.84
CA PHE A 51 -18.72 -3.66 6.44
C PHE A 51 -19.89 -4.07 5.54
N VAL A 52 -19.83 -3.76 4.24
CA VAL A 52 -20.90 -4.09 3.28
C VAL A 52 -20.90 -5.58 2.91
N THR A 53 -19.72 -6.17 2.71
CA THR A 53 -19.62 -7.53 2.15
C THR A 53 -19.73 -8.63 3.20
N THR A 54 -18.98 -8.52 4.30
CA THR A 54 -18.86 -9.61 5.28
C THR A 54 -19.37 -9.22 6.67
N ARG A 55 -19.50 -7.92 6.95
CA ARG A 55 -19.76 -7.39 8.29
C ARG A 55 -18.76 -7.92 9.34
N GLY A 56 -17.53 -8.23 8.91
CA GLY A 56 -16.48 -8.81 9.74
C GLY A 56 -16.59 -10.33 9.93
N GLY A 57 -17.57 -11.00 9.33
CA GLY A 57 -17.80 -12.43 9.48
C GLY A 57 -16.88 -13.35 8.65
N PRO A 58 -16.99 -14.68 8.87
CA PRO A 58 -17.66 -15.32 10.00
C PRO A 58 -16.83 -15.21 11.29
N GLY A 59 -17.49 -14.99 12.45
CA GLY A 59 -16.82 -15.01 13.77
C GLY A 59 -15.65 -14.03 13.94
N ASN A 60 -15.70 -12.86 13.30
CA ASN A 60 -14.66 -11.82 13.25
C ASN A 60 -13.46 -12.06 12.32
N GLN A 61 -13.46 -13.11 11.48
CA GLN A 61 -12.30 -13.44 10.63
C GLN A 61 -11.89 -12.34 9.64
N THR A 62 -12.82 -11.51 9.18
CA THR A 62 -12.55 -10.42 8.24
C THR A 62 -12.57 -9.04 8.91
N THR A 63 -12.61 -9.00 10.25
CA THR A 63 -12.73 -7.74 10.98
C THR A 63 -11.45 -6.92 10.88
N VAL A 64 -11.59 -5.69 10.41
CA VAL A 64 -10.52 -4.68 10.32
C VAL A 64 -10.58 -3.70 11.49
N VAL A 65 -9.45 -3.03 11.79
CA VAL A 65 -9.35 -2.09 12.92
C VAL A 65 -10.39 -0.97 12.83
N ALA A 66 -10.65 -0.46 11.63
CA ALA A 66 -11.67 0.58 11.41
C ALA A 66 -13.10 0.11 11.78
N MET A 67 -13.40 -1.18 11.58
CA MET A 67 -14.68 -1.76 12.03
C MET A 67 -14.76 -1.85 13.55
N VAL A 68 -13.65 -2.17 14.22
CA VAL A 68 -13.57 -2.15 15.70
C VAL A 68 -13.82 -0.73 16.22
N ILE A 69 -13.22 0.30 15.61
CA ILE A 69 -13.47 1.71 15.97
C ILE A 69 -14.97 2.04 15.83
N TYR A 70 -15.58 1.69 14.69
CA TYR A 70 -17.00 1.92 14.44
C TYR A 70 -17.90 1.26 15.50
N GLN A 71 -17.68 -0.03 15.77
CA GLN A 71 -18.45 -0.77 16.76
C GLN A 71 -18.30 -0.15 18.17
N ASN A 72 -17.08 0.22 18.55
CA ASN A 72 -16.82 0.82 19.86
C ASN A 72 -17.45 2.22 20.00
N ALA A 73 -17.44 3.04 18.94
CA ALA A 73 -18.01 4.38 18.97
C ALA A 73 -19.55 4.36 18.96
N PHE A 74 -20.16 3.56 18.09
CA PHE A 74 -21.60 3.68 17.79
C PHE A 74 -22.45 2.52 18.31
N ALA A 75 -21.92 1.30 18.43
CA ALA A 75 -22.72 0.15 18.88
C ALA A 75 -22.74 0.03 20.42
N ILE A 76 -21.60 0.27 21.07
CA ILE A 76 -21.45 0.14 22.53
C ILE A 76 -21.20 1.47 23.25
N ASN A 77 -21.27 2.60 22.54
CA ASN A 77 -21.13 3.98 23.07
C ASN A 77 -19.81 4.24 23.85
N LYS A 78 -18.74 3.48 23.58
CA LYS A 78 -17.41 3.70 24.17
C LYS A 78 -16.55 4.61 23.29
N VAL A 79 -17.02 5.83 23.08
CA VAL A 79 -16.41 6.81 22.17
C VAL A 79 -14.96 7.12 22.53
N GLY A 80 -14.63 7.28 23.82
CA GLY A 80 -13.27 7.55 24.26
C GLY A 80 -12.29 6.40 23.93
N TYR A 81 -12.75 5.16 24.05
CA TYR A 81 -11.95 3.98 23.69
C TYR A 81 -11.79 3.86 22.17
N ALA A 82 -12.86 4.11 21.41
CA ALA A 82 -12.80 4.15 19.96
C ALA A 82 -11.83 5.23 19.44
N ALA A 83 -11.84 6.41 20.06
CA ALA A 83 -10.91 7.49 19.75
C ALA A 83 -9.45 7.10 20.02
N ALA A 84 -9.17 6.43 21.15
CA ALA A 84 -7.83 5.94 21.45
C ALA A 84 -7.32 4.96 20.38
N ILE A 85 -8.15 4.00 19.95
CA ILE A 85 -7.80 3.08 18.86
C ILE A 85 -7.56 3.85 17.55
N ALA A 86 -8.40 4.83 17.23
CA ALA A 86 -8.26 5.64 16.01
C ALA A 86 -6.96 6.44 15.99
N VAL A 87 -6.55 7.01 17.12
CA VAL A 87 -5.26 7.73 17.25
C VAL A 87 -4.09 6.77 17.05
N VAL A 88 -4.10 5.60 17.67
CA VAL A 88 -3.05 4.58 17.49
C VAL A 88 -2.96 4.12 16.02
N LEU A 89 -4.09 3.84 15.39
CA LEU A 89 -4.14 3.48 13.97
C LEU A 89 -3.58 4.60 13.08
N THR A 90 -3.91 5.86 13.40
CA THR A 90 -3.40 7.02 12.67
C THR A 90 -1.87 7.12 12.78
N LEU A 91 -1.32 6.95 13.99
CA LEU A 91 0.13 6.94 14.21
C LEU A 91 0.81 5.81 13.42
N LEU A 92 0.24 4.60 13.40
CA LEU A 92 0.77 3.49 12.60
C LEU A 92 0.77 3.81 11.11
N ILE A 93 -0.32 4.36 10.57
CA ILE A 93 -0.39 4.75 9.16
C ILE A 93 0.64 5.84 8.85
N LEU A 94 0.81 6.83 9.73
CA LEU A 94 1.82 7.88 9.56
C LEU A 94 3.25 7.31 9.58
N LEU A 95 3.56 6.39 10.49
CA LEU A 95 4.85 5.72 10.55
C LEU A 95 5.14 4.92 9.28
N ILE A 96 4.17 4.15 8.79
CA ILE A 96 4.30 3.39 7.54
C ILE A 96 4.50 4.35 6.35
N SER A 97 3.68 5.39 6.27
CA SER A 97 3.76 6.41 5.21
C SER A 97 5.13 7.10 5.21
N TYR A 98 5.64 7.47 6.40
CA TYR A 98 6.95 8.08 6.55
C TYR A 98 8.08 7.12 6.19
N ALA A 99 8.05 5.88 6.68
CA ALA A 99 9.06 4.86 6.39
C ALA A 99 9.20 4.65 4.88
N VAL A 100 8.08 4.59 4.17
CA VAL A 100 8.06 4.50 2.72
C VAL A 100 8.68 5.75 2.08
N LEU A 101 8.22 6.94 2.45
CA LEU A 101 8.72 8.18 1.86
C LEU A 101 10.22 8.32 2.09
N ALA A 102 10.72 7.88 3.25
CA ALA A 102 12.14 7.81 3.56
C ALA A 102 12.89 6.83 2.64
N VAL A 103 12.32 5.65 2.37
CA VAL A 103 12.88 4.68 1.41
C VAL A 103 12.93 5.28 0.00
N ARG A 104 11.85 5.95 -0.45
CA ARG A 104 11.83 6.67 -1.73
C ARG A 104 12.92 7.75 -1.80
N MET A 105 13.04 8.59 -0.77
CA MET A 105 14.06 9.66 -0.72
C MET A 105 15.48 9.10 -0.79
N ARG A 106 15.75 7.93 -0.18
CA ARG A 106 17.05 7.25 -0.29
C ARG A 106 17.36 6.79 -1.71
N PHE A 107 16.36 6.33 -2.46
CA PHE A 107 16.56 5.96 -3.86
C PHE A 107 16.79 7.18 -4.76
N VAL A 108 16.05 8.28 -4.54
CA VAL A 108 16.24 9.54 -5.30
C VAL A 108 17.61 10.16 -5.01
N ALA A 109 18.10 10.10 -3.77
CA ALA A 109 19.42 10.61 -3.40
C ALA A 109 20.61 9.81 -3.98
N GLN A 110 20.37 8.61 -4.53
CA GLN A 110 21.39 7.81 -5.22
C GLN A 110 21.44 8.08 -6.74
N GLU A 111 20.50 8.86 -7.27
CA GLU A 111 20.41 9.20 -8.70
C GLU A 111 21.01 10.59 -9.03
N GLY A 112 21.60 11.30 -8.04
CA GLY A 112 22.29 12.59 -8.21
C GLY A 112 23.78 12.50 -7.92
#